data_AF-A0A7C9EMS6-F1
#
_entry.id   AF-A0A7C9EMS6-F1
#
_cell.length_a   1.000
_cell.length_b   1.000
_cell.length_c   1.000
_cell.angle_alpha   90.00
_cell.angle_beta   90.00
_cell.angle_gamma   90.00
#
_symmetry.space_group_name_H-M   'P 1'
#
loop_
_entity.id
_entity.type
_entity.pdbx_description
1 polymer ?
#
loop_
_entity_poly.entity_id
_entity_poly.type
_entity_poly.pdbx_seq_one_letter_code
_entity_poly.pdbx_strand_id
1 'polypeptide(L)'
;PRTSVERRKVEKLLLGEEIKNIIACEGGERRERHEKLEKWIQRLEMAGFGSVPLSYIGMIQARRLLQSYGCDGYRIKEENGCVVICWQDRPLFSVSAWRCRR
;
A
#
# COMPACT_ATOMS: atom_id res chain seq x y z
N PRO A 1 9.28 -2.01 21.65
CA PRO A 1 9.77 -1.09 22.72
C PRO A 1 10.27 0.25 22.16
N ARG A 2 10.19 1.35 22.90
CA ARG A 2 10.71 2.67 22.44
C ARG A 2 12.23 2.67 22.24
N THR A 3 12.94 1.81 22.97
CA THR A 3 14.39 1.64 22.90
C THR A 3 14.85 0.63 21.83
N SER A 4 13.93 0.00 21.08
CA SER A 4 14.28 -0.99 20.05
C SER A 4 15.14 -0.36 18.95
N VAL A 5 16.26 -1.01 18.65
CA VAL A 5 17.20 -0.58 17.61
C VAL A 5 16.60 -0.83 16.22
N GLU A 6 15.88 -1.94 16.06
CA GLU A 6 15.20 -2.36 14.84
C GLU A 6 14.14 -1.34 14.45
N ARG A 7 13.31 -0.92 15.42
CA ARG A 7 12.32 0.14 15.23
C ARG A 7 12.99 1.43 14.77
N ARG A 8 14.04 1.88 15.48
CA ARG A 8 14.77 3.11 15.14
C ARG A 8 15.39 3.07 13.75
N LYS A 9 15.87 1.90 13.31
CA LYS A 9 16.40 1.70 11.96
C LYS A 9 15.31 1.87 10.91
N VAL A 10 14.15 1.24 11.07
CA VAL A 10 13.01 1.39 10.13
C VAL A 10 12.51 2.83 10.10
N GLU A 11 12.30 3.44 11.27
CA GLU A 11 11.83 4.83 11.36
C GLU A 11 12.80 5.82 10.72
N LYS A 12 14.11 5.65 10.92
CA LYS A 12 15.11 6.59 10.40
C LYS A 12 15.46 6.35 8.93
N LEU A 13 15.76 5.10 8.56
CA LEU A 13 16.40 4.78 7.29
C LEU A 13 15.41 4.45 6.18
N LEU A 14 14.14 4.17 6.52
CA LEU A 14 13.09 3.92 5.54
C LEU A 14 12.07 5.05 5.57
N LEU A 15 11.29 5.16 6.66
CA LEU A 15 10.23 6.18 6.76
C LEU A 15 10.79 7.60 6.77
N GLY A 16 11.91 7.82 7.46
CA GLY A 16 12.57 9.12 7.54
C GLY A 16 13.10 9.62 6.19
N GLU A 17 13.69 8.73 5.39
CA GLU A 17 14.17 9.08 4.05
C GLU A 17 13.00 9.30 3.07
N GLU A 18 11.91 8.53 3.17
CA GLU A 18 10.69 8.79 2.40
C GLU A 18 10.12 10.19 2.73
N ILE A 19 9.94 10.52 4.02
CA ILE A 19 9.46 11.84 4.46
C ILE A 19 10.37 12.95 3.94
N LYS A 20 11.69 12.77 4.05
CA LYS A 20 12.67 13.74 3.55
C LYS A 20 12.54 13.94 2.03
N ASN A 21 12.40 12.87 1.25
CA ASN A 21 12.23 12.99 -0.19
C ASN A 21 10.90 13.68 -0.56
N ILE A 22 9.83 13.39 0.17
CA ILE A 22 8.51 14.00 -0.06
C ILE A 22 8.53 15.52 0.20
N ILE A 23 9.22 15.97 1.26
CA ILE A 23 9.15 17.35 1.74
C ILE A 23 10.29 18.23 1.20
N ALA A 24 11.50 17.70 1.08
CA ALA A 24 12.70 18.50 0.81
C ALA A 24 13.19 18.42 -0.66
N CYS A 25 12.73 17.44 -1.44
CA CYS A 25 13.09 17.32 -2.85
C CYS A 25 11.96 17.84 -3.74
N GLU A 26 12.29 18.36 -4.92
CA GLU A 26 11.32 18.81 -5.91
C GLU A 26 11.71 18.40 -7.34
N GLY A 27 10.78 18.58 -8.30
CA GLY A 27 11.04 18.28 -9.71
C GLY A 27 11.48 16.83 -9.94
N GLY A 28 12.51 16.62 -10.75
CA GLY A 28 13.07 15.28 -11.04
C GLY A 28 13.69 14.58 -9.82
N GLU A 29 14.09 15.33 -8.79
CA GLU A 29 14.74 14.78 -7.58
C GLU A 29 13.74 14.17 -6.59
N ARG A 30 12.48 14.61 -6.63
CA ARG A 30 11.41 14.00 -5.82
C ARG A 30 10.90 12.72 -6.49
N ARG A 31 11.22 11.59 -5.87
CA ARG A 31 10.88 10.23 -6.33
C ARG A 31 9.64 9.70 -5.64
N GLU A 32 9.50 9.96 -4.35
CA GLU A 32 8.34 9.54 -3.57
C GLU A 32 7.11 10.37 -3.94
N ARG A 33 6.24 9.78 -4.75
CA ARG A 33 5.05 10.40 -5.34
C ARG A 33 3.82 9.51 -5.15
N HIS A 34 3.64 9.03 -3.92
CA HIS A 34 2.51 8.19 -3.55
C HIS A 34 1.18 8.86 -3.89
N GLU A 35 0.31 8.10 -4.53
CA GLU A 35 -1.03 8.52 -4.93
C GLU A 35 -2.03 7.43 -4.56
N LYS A 36 -3.29 7.85 -4.41
CA LYS A 36 -4.36 6.92 -4.02
C LYS A 36 -4.67 5.92 -5.12
N LEU A 37 -5.29 4.81 -4.73
CA LEU A 37 -5.65 3.69 -5.60
C LEU A 37 -6.46 4.15 -6.82
N GLU A 38 -7.38 5.10 -6.67
CA GLU A 38 -8.25 5.57 -7.75
C GLU A 38 -7.46 6.21 -8.90
N LYS A 39 -6.37 6.94 -8.59
CA LYS A 39 -5.49 7.49 -9.62
C LYS A 39 -4.70 6.41 -10.35
N TRP A 40 -4.28 5.37 -9.63
CA TRP A 40 -3.60 4.22 -10.23
C TRP A 40 -4.53 3.42 -11.13
N ILE A 41 -5.79 3.22 -10.72
CA ILE A 41 -6.81 2.57 -11.53
C ILE A 41 -6.98 3.32 -12.86
N GLN A 42 -7.20 4.63 -12.80
CA GLN A 42 -7.36 5.45 -14.00
C GLN A 42 -6.15 5.34 -14.94
N ARG A 43 -4.92 5.39 -14.42
CA ARG A 43 -3.71 5.26 -15.24
C ARG A 43 -3.59 3.91 -15.93
N LEU A 44 -3.87 2.83 -15.20
CA LEU A 44 -3.74 1.48 -15.75
C LEU A 44 -4.84 1.20 -16.76
N GLU A 45 -6.06 1.69 -16.54
CA GLU A 45 -7.13 1.60 -17.53
C GLU A 45 -6.84 2.40 -18.80
N MET A 46 -6.31 3.62 -18.67
CA MET A 46 -5.87 4.43 -19.83
C MET A 46 -4.72 3.76 -20.60
N ALA A 47 -3.88 2.99 -19.91
CA ALA A 47 -2.82 2.19 -20.52
C ALA A 47 -3.32 0.87 -21.15
N GLY A 48 -4.64 0.63 -21.18
CA GLY A 48 -5.24 -0.55 -21.81
C GLY A 48 -5.32 -1.79 -20.92
N PHE A 49 -5.15 -1.66 -19.60
CA PHE A 49 -5.34 -2.78 -18.68
C PHE A 49 -6.80 -2.87 -18.19
N GLY A 50 -7.25 -4.09 -17.94
CA GLY A 50 -8.53 -4.38 -17.29
C GLY A 50 -8.30 -4.87 -15.88
N SER A 51 -8.99 -4.24 -14.91
CA SER A 51 -8.98 -4.70 -13.51
C SER A 51 -9.54 -6.13 -13.42
N VAL A 52 -8.89 -6.95 -12.59
CA VAL A 52 -9.29 -8.32 -12.25
C VAL A 52 -9.54 -8.37 -10.74
N PRO A 53 -10.75 -8.73 -10.29
CA PRO A 53 -11.02 -8.87 -8.85
C PRO A 53 -10.08 -9.89 -8.20
N LEU A 54 -9.54 -9.56 -7.04
CA LEU A 54 -8.73 -10.48 -6.26
C LEU A 54 -9.57 -11.65 -5.73
N SER A 55 -8.95 -12.84 -5.63
CA SER A 55 -9.62 -14.03 -5.13
C SER A 55 -10.10 -13.84 -3.69
N TYR A 56 -11.37 -14.15 -3.44
CA TYR A 56 -11.97 -14.15 -2.10
C TYR A 56 -11.18 -14.99 -1.09
N ILE A 57 -10.73 -16.18 -1.51
CA ILE A 57 -9.92 -17.08 -0.66
C ILE A 57 -8.57 -16.42 -0.34
N GLY A 58 -7.93 -15.80 -1.34
CA GLY A 58 -6.68 -15.06 -1.14
C GLY A 58 -6.85 -13.90 -0.15
N MET A 59 -7.97 -13.18 -0.21
CA MET A 59 -8.28 -12.12 0.74
C MET A 59 -8.48 -12.64 2.17
N ILE A 60 -9.17 -13.77 2.34
CA ILE A 60 -9.32 -14.42 3.67
C ILE A 60 -7.95 -14.81 4.22
N GLN A 61 -7.09 -15.40 3.39
CA GLN A 61 -5.74 -15.79 3.81
C GLN A 61 -4.92 -14.58 4.25
N ALA A 62 -4.96 -13.48 3.50
CA ALA A 62 -4.28 -12.24 3.86
C ALA A 62 -4.80 -11.67 5.20
N ARG A 63 -6.12 -11.71 5.44
CA ARG A 63 -6.72 -11.29 6.72
C ARG A 63 -6.23 -12.14 7.89
N ARG A 64 -6.23 -13.47 7.73
CA ARG A 64 -5.74 -14.41 8.76
C ARG A 64 -4.26 -14.21 9.05
N LEU A 65 -3.46 -13.96 8.02
CA LEU A 65 -2.03 -13.68 8.17
C LEU A 65 -1.81 -12.44 9.05
N LEU A 66 -2.50 -11.34 8.77
CA LEU A 66 -2.37 -10.11 9.58
C LEU A 66 -2.79 -10.33 11.04
N GLN A 67 -3.84 -11.12 11.29
CA GLN A 67 -4.28 -11.47 12.63
C GLN A 67 -3.23 -12.32 13.37
N SER A 68 -2.51 -13.20 12.67
CA SER A 68 -1.50 -14.09 13.28
C SER A 68 -0.25 -13.36 13.78
N TYR A 69 0.09 -12.19 13.23
CA TYR A 69 1.27 -11.42 13.65
C TYR A 69 1.06 -10.60 14.93
N GLY A 70 -0.10 -10.71 15.60
CA GLY A 70 -0.41 -9.92 16.80
C GLY A 70 -0.38 -8.41 16.56
N CYS A 71 -0.56 -7.99 15.30
CA CYS A 71 -0.52 -6.60 14.89
C CYS A 71 -1.93 -5.99 15.03
N ASP A 72 -2.37 -5.84 16.27
CA ASP A 72 -3.67 -5.24 16.59
C ASP A 72 -3.76 -3.83 15.98
N GLY A 73 -4.77 -3.63 15.14
CA GLY A 73 -5.01 -2.38 14.43
C GLY A 73 -4.92 -2.50 12.91
N TYR A 74 -4.24 -3.50 12.34
CA TYR A 74 -4.30 -3.69 10.89
C TYR A 74 -5.68 -4.18 10.44
N ARG A 75 -6.16 -3.60 9.33
CA ARG A 75 -7.41 -3.97 8.68
C ARG A 75 -7.21 -4.10 7.19
N ILE A 76 -7.92 -5.04 6.55
CA ILE A 76 -8.02 -5.11 5.10
C ILE A 76 -9.40 -4.61 4.68
N LYS A 77 -9.45 -3.68 3.73
CA LYS A 77 -10.68 -3.23 3.05
C LYS A 77 -10.64 -3.71 1.61
N GLU A 78 -11.82 -3.99 1.05
CA GLU A 78 -11.97 -4.28 -0.37
C GLU A 78 -12.55 -3.05 -1.04
N GLU A 79 -11.94 -2.62 -2.14
CA GLU A 79 -12.34 -1.43 -2.88
C GLU A 79 -12.08 -1.65 -4.37
N ASN A 80 -13.12 -1.55 -5.21
CA ASN A 80 -13.01 -1.75 -6.67
C ASN A 80 -12.36 -3.10 -7.08
N GLY A 81 -12.64 -4.18 -6.34
CA GLY A 81 -12.03 -5.50 -6.55
C GLY A 81 -10.55 -5.60 -6.15
N CYS A 82 -10.02 -4.54 -5.52
CA CYS A 82 -8.66 -4.45 -5.01
C CYS A 82 -8.66 -4.56 -3.48
N VAL A 83 -7.48 -4.83 -2.90
CA VAL A 83 -7.26 -4.89 -1.46
C VAL A 83 -6.57 -3.62 -1.00
N VAL A 84 -7.08 -3.00 0.06
CA VAL A 84 -6.46 -1.87 0.76
C VAL A 84 -6.06 -2.29 2.16
N ILE A 85 -4.78 -2.21 2.48
CA ILE A 85 -4.22 -2.49 3.80
C ILE A 85 -4.22 -1.18 4.58
N CYS A 86 -4.87 -1.19 5.74
CA CYS A 86 -5.05 -0.04 6.61
C CYS A 86 -4.43 -0.30 7.97
N TRP A 87 -3.92 0.77 8.59
CA TRP A 87 -3.77 0.83 10.05
C TRP A 87 -4.96 1.59 10.61
N GLN A 88 -5.74 0.92 11.44
CA GLN A 88 -7.07 1.37 11.83
C GLN A 88 -7.89 1.72 10.57
N ASP A 89 -8.43 2.94 10.50
CA ASP A 89 -9.19 3.40 9.34
C ASP A 89 -8.33 4.14 8.31
N ARG A 90 -7.02 4.27 8.57
CA ARG A 90 -6.09 4.97 7.67
C ARG A 90 -5.54 4.00 6.62
N PRO A 91 -5.83 4.19 5.33
CA PRO A 91 -5.22 3.39 4.26
C PRO A 91 -3.73 3.65 4.17
N LEU A 92 -2.94 2.59 4.00
CA LEU A 92 -1.49 2.63 3.88
C LEU A 92 -1.03 2.14 2.50
N PHE A 93 -1.44 0.94 2.12
CA PHE A 93 -1.02 0.28 0.88
C PHE A 93 -2.23 -0.30 0.14
N SER A 94 -2.12 -0.44 -1.18
CA SER A 94 -3.14 -1.10 -2.01
C SER A 94 -2.52 -2.17 -2.90
N VAL A 95 -3.24 -3.28 -3.08
CA VAL A 95 -2.90 -4.38 -3.98
C VAL A 95 -4.01 -4.53 -5.00
N SER A 96 -3.68 -4.54 -6.28
CA SER A 96 -4.61 -4.65 -7.39
C SER A 96 -4.09 -5.65 -8.43
N ALA A 97 -5.00 -6.34 -9.14
CA ALA A 97 -4.65 -7.28 -10.20
C ALA A 97 -5.20 -6.81 -11.54
N TRP A 98 -4.42 -7.05 -12.60
CA TRP A 98 -4.66 -6.49 -13.92
C TRP A 98 -4.39 -7.54 -15.00
N ARG A 99 -5.18 -7.51 -16.06
CA ARG A 99 -4.91 -8.25 -17.31
C ARG A 99 -4.79 -7.27 -18.46
N CYS A 100 -4.00 -7.58 -19.47
CA CYS A 100 -4.02 -6.83 -20.72
C CYS A 100 -5.42 -6.91 -21.34
N ARG A 101 -6.04 -5.77 -21.69
CA ARG A 101 -7.20 -5.80 -22.59
C ARG A 101 -6.68 -6.20 -23.96
N ARG A 102 -7.44 -7.07 -24.65
CA ARG A 102 -7.20 -7.36 -26.06
C ARG A 102 -7.57 -6.14 -26.89
#